data_AF-A0A6P1ZVT9-F1
#
_entry.id   AF-A0A6P1ZVT9-F1
#
_cell.length_a   1.000
_cell.length_b   1.000
_cell.length_c   1.000
_cell.angle_alpha   90.00
_cell.angle_beta   90.00
_cell.angle_gamma   90.00
#
_symmetry.space_group_name_H-M   'P 1'
#
loop_
_entity.id
_entity.type
_entity.pdbx_description
1 polymer ?
#
loop_
_entity_poly.entity_id
_entity_poly.type
_entity_poly.pdbx_seq_one_letter_code
_entity_poly.pdbx_strand_id
1 'polypeptide(L)'
;MTNFSAYDLKQIAKLPPEIAALAEKYPSDILNAAEVWDEPPFPENHIPEIIEIYYGETEVSDVLIINGEIKDFRLRDVDDNTPISVLIDDQHTYLQIEGKEIMNRLGGVILPALFIDPTTLIKSVLGEK
;
A
#
# COMPACT_ATOMS: atom_id res chain seq x y z
N MET A 1 12.45 9.22 -18.59
CA MET A 1 11.55 8.27 -19.28
C MET A 1 11.87 6.89 -18.76
N THR A 2 10.91 6.24 -18.13
CA THR A 2 11.03 4.87 -17.64
C THR A 2 11.01 3.93 -18.84
N ASN A 3 11.97 3.00 -18.91
CA ASN A 3 12.00 1.99 -19.96
C ASN A 3 11.25 0.74 -19.48
N PHE A 4 9.98 0.63 -19.87
CA PHE A 4 9.18 -0.57 -19.60
C PHE A 4 9.62 -1.74 -20.47
N SER A 5 9.72 -2.91 -19.85
CA SER A 5 9.94 -4.17 -20.56
C SER A 5 8.68 -4.57 -21.36
N ALA A 6 8.82 -5.54 -22.27
CA ALA A 6 7.65 -6.09 -22.97
C ALA A 6 6.66 -6.78 -22.02
N TYR A 7 7.15 -7.31 -20.89
CA TYR A 7 6.32 -7.87 -19.83
C TYR A 7 5.54 -6.77 -19.12
N ASP A 8 6.21 -5.69 -18.73
CA ASP A 8 5.63 -4.53 -18.05
C ASP A 8 4.51 -3.92 -18.87
N LEU A 9 4.76 -3.68 -20.17
CA LEU A 9 3.78 -3.15 -21.10
C LEU A 9 2.54 -4.07 -21.22
N LYS A 10 2.73 -5.38 -21.14
CA LYS A 10 1.63 -6.35 -21.17
C LYS A 10 0.80 -6.29 -19.88
N GLN A 11 1.42 -6.09 -18.72
CA GLN A 11 0.68 -5.92 -17.46
C GLN A 11 -0.09 -4.60 -17.46
N ILE A 12 0.58 -3.49 -17.80
CA ILE A 12 -0.02 -2.15 -17.86
C ILE A 12 -1.21 -2.13 -18.83
N ALA A 13 -1.15 -2.85 -19.95
CA ALA A 13 -2.24 -2.93 -20.92
C ALA A 13 -3.54 -3.57 -20.40
N LYS A 14 -3.51 -4.23 -19.23
CA LYS A 14 -4.72 -4.75 -18.55
C LYS A 14 -5.50 -3.65 -17.84
N LEU A 15 -4.83 -2.55 -17.48
CA LEU A 15 -5.41 -1.48 -16.69
C LEU A 15 -6.33 -0.60 -17.54
N PRO A 16 -7.33 0.06 -16.92
CA PRO A 16 -8.07 1.14 -17.55
C PRO A 16 -7.13 2.23 -18.10
N PRO A 17 -7.41 2.83 -19.27
CA PRO A 17 -6.51 3.78 -19.92
C PRO A 17 -6.06 4.95 -19.04
N GLU A 18 -6.96 5.45 -18.20
CA GLU A 18 -6.70 6.53 -17.26
C GLU A 18 -5.72 6.16 -16.15
N ILE A 19 -5.69 4.89 -15.72
CA ILE A 19 -4.72 4.37 -14.75
C ILE A 19 -3.41 4.04 -15.47
N ALA A 20 -3.47 3.39 -16.63
CA ALA A 20 -2.28 3.06 -17.43
C ALA A 20 -1.46 4.32 -17.79
N ALA A 21 -2.12 5.45 -18.03
CA ALA A 21 -1.47 6.73 -18.30
C ALA A 21 -0.60 7.25 -17.13
N LEU A 22 -0.83 6.78 -15.90
CA LEU A 22 -0.03 7.16 -14.74
C LEU A 22 1.34 6.46 -14.70
N ALA A 23 1.56 5.41 -15.50
CA ALA A 23 2.77 4.58 -15.44
C ALA A 23 4.05 5.40 -15.66
N GLU A 24 4.04 6.42 -16.52
CA GLU A 24 5.23 7.25 -16.74
C GLU A 24 5.65 8.05 -15.50
N LYS A 25 4.68 8.44 -14.66
CA LYS A 25 4.90 9.25 -13.46
C LYS A 25 5.09 8.41 -12.20
N TYR A 26 4.37 7.30 -12.09
CA TYR A 26 4.36 6.39 -10.94
C TYR A 26 4.61 4.94 -11.39
N PRO A 27 5.80 4.63 -11.93
CA PRO A 27 6.03 3.36 -12.61
C PRO A 27 5.89 2.15 -11.68
N SER A 28 6.46 2.20 -10.48
CA SER A 28 6.44 1.09 -9.53
C SER A 28 5.02 0.83 -9.02
N ASP A 29 4.31 1.88 -8.62
CA ASP A 29 2.93 1.76 -8.11
C ASP A 29 1.98 1.18 -9.17
N ILE A 30 2.08 1.66 -10.41
CA ILE A 30 1.23 1.20 -11.50
C ILE A 30 1.57 -0.23 -11.91
N LEU A 31 2.84 -0.63 -11.87
CA LEU A 31 3.22 -2.03 -12.10
C LEU A 31 2.69 -2.95 -10.99
N ASN A 32 2.84 -2.56 -9.74
CA ASN A 32 2.30 -3.32 -8.59
C ASN A 32 0.78 -3.50 -8.71
N ALA A 33 0.05 -2.47 -9.11
CA ALA A 33 -1.39 -2.57 -9.35
C ALA A 33 -1.71 -3.46 -10.57
N ALA A 34 -0.94 -3.35 -11.66
CA ALA A 34 -1.13 -4.13 -12.88
C ALA A 34 -0.92 -5.63 -12.67
N GLU A 35 0.08 -6.01 -11.87
CA GLU A 35 0.42 -7.40 -11.59
C GLU A 35 -0.75 -8.14 -10.92
N VAL A 36 -1.47 -7.45 -10.04
CA VAL A 36 -2.54 -8.04 -9.24
C VAL A 36 -3.95 -7.64 -9.67
N TRP A 37 -4.08 -6.92 -10.78
CA TRP A 37 -5.35 -6.32 -11.23
C TRP A 37 -6.48 -7.35 -11.43
N ASP A 38 -6.13 -8.54 -11.92
CA ASP A 38 -7.08 -9.61 -12.21
C ASP A 38 -7.33 -10.53 -11.01
N GLU A 39 -6.64 -10.31 -9.88
CA GLU A 39 -6.78 -11.14 -8.70
C GLU A 39 -8.01 -10.77 -7.89
N PRO A 40 -8.72 -11.74 -7.30
CA PRO A 40 -9.89 -11.46 -6.50
C PRO A 40 -9.52 -10.66 -5.23
N PRO A 41 -10.48 -9.90 -4.67
CA PRO A 41 -10.37 -9.39 -3.31
C PRO A 41 -10.23 -10.52 -2.28
N PHE A 42 -9.78 -10.18 -1.07
CA PHE A 42 -9.73 -11.13 0.03
C PHE A 42 -11.10 -11.71 0.38
N PRO A 43 -11.17 -13.00 0.79
CA PRO A 43 -12.41 -13.65 1.18
C PRO A 43 -13.02 -13.01 2.44
N GLU A 44 -14.31 -13.27 2.67
CA GLU A 44 -15.00 -12.82 3.88
C GLU A 44 -14.31 -13.31 5.16
N ASN A 45 -14.19 -12.41 6.14
CA ASN A 45 -13.59 -12.67 7.45
C ASN A 45 -12.09 -13.02 7.40
N HIS A 46 -11.39 -12.56 6.36
CA HIS A 46 -9.93 -12.68 6.32
C HIS A 46 -9.31 -11.87 7.47
N ILE A 47 -8.48 -12.52 8.28
CA ILE A 47 -7.73 -11.87 9.37
C ILE A 47 -6.28 -11.80 8.92
N PRO A 48 -5.75 -10.60 8.61
CA PRO A 48 -4.36 -10.43 8.21
C PRO A 48 -3.36 -10.89 9.28
N GLU A 49 -2.32 -11.60 8.87
CA GLU A 49 -1.15 -11.84 9.71
C GLU A 49 -0.22 -10.63 9.71
N ILE A 50 -0.05 -10.01 8.53
CA ILE A 50 0.79 -8.83 8.34
C ILE A 50 0.05 -7.77 7.51
N ILE A 51 0.17 -6.51 7.94
CA ILE A 51 -0.27 -5.34 7.19
C ILE A 51 0.89 -4.36 7.14
N GLU A 52 1.22 -3.92 5.93
CA GLU A 52 2.23 -2.92 5.69
C GLU A 52 1.63 -1.75 4.93
N ILE A 53 1.88 -0.54 5.42
CA ILE A 53 1.42 0.70 4.79
C ILE A 53 2.65 1.50 4.38
N TYR A 54 2.68 1.97 3.14
CA TYR A 54 3.77 2.75 2.57
C TYR A 54 3.23 4.10 2.12
N TYR A 55 3.92 5.17 2.51
CA TYR A 55 3.67 6.53 2.04
C TYR A 55 4.78 6.92 1.04
N GLY A 56 4.42 6.98 -0.24
CA GLY A 56 5.33 7.19 -1.36
C GLY A 56 6.18 5.96 -1.71
N GLU A 57 7.15 6.16 -2.59
CA GLU A 57 8.05 5.10 -3.07
C GLU A 57 9.19 4.87 -2.07
N THR A 58 8.98 3.94 -1.12
CA THR A 58 9.94 3.67 -0.05
C THR A 58 10.17 2.18 0.12
N GLU A 59 11.41 1.79 0.46
CA GLU A 59 11.79 0.37 0.61
C GLU A 59 11.33 -0.25 1.94
N VAL A 60 10.85 0.57 2.89
CA VAL A 60 10.49 0.11 4.23
C VAL A 60 9.14 0.70 4.61
N SER A 61 8.24 -0.15 5.10
CA SER A 61 6.88 0.21 5.47
C SER A 61 6.82 1.32 6.51
N ASP A 62 5.92 2.28 6.35
CA ASP A 62 5.70 3.34 7.32
C ASP A 62 4.90 2.91 8.53
N VAL A 63 4.00 1.96 8.32
CA VAL A 63 3.27 1.29 9.39
C VAL A 63 3.41 -0.21 9.15
N LEU A 64 3.88 -0.92 10.16
CA LEU A 64 3.95 -2.38 10.17
C LEU A 64 3.07 -2.90 11.30
N ILE A 65 2.06 -3.69 10.95
CA ILE A 65 1.18 -4.37 11.88
C ILE A 65 1.39 -5.87 11.72
N ILE A 66 1.64 -6.58 12.81
CA ILE A 66 1.78 -8.04 12.82
C ILE A 66 0.83 -8.60 13.87
N ASN A 67 -0.04 -9.53 13.46
CA ASN A 67 -1.07 -10.17 14.30
C ASN A 67 -1.93 -9.15 15.05
N GLY A 68 -2.31 -8.06 14.36
CA GLY A 68 -3.15 -7.00 14.90
C GLY A 68 -2.45 -5.99 15.81
N GLU A 69 -1.14 -6.10 16.03
CA GLU A 69 -0.36 -5.17 16.85
C GLU A 69 0.60 -4.33 15.98
N ILE A 70 0.64 -3.01 16.20
CA ILE A 70 1.63 -2.14 15.56
C ILE A 70 3.02 -2.52 16.09
N LYS A 71 3.92 -2.93 15.18
CA LYS A 71 5.30 -3.29 15.49
C LYS A 71 6.29 -2.19 15.13
N ASP A 72 6.00 -1.43 14.08
CA ASP A 72 6.82 -0.29 13.67
C ASP A 72 5.92 0.84 13.13
N PHE A 73 6.38 2.07 13.34
CA PHE A 73 5.69 3.27 12.88
C PHE A 73 6.69 4.41 12.63
N ARG A 74 6.62 4.99 11.44
CA ARG A 74 7.47 6.10 11.00
C ARG A 74 6.61 7.31 10.69
N LEU A 75 6.97 8.45 11.27
CA LEU A 75 6.38 9.73 10.90
C LEU A 75 7.04 10.23 9.61
N ARG A 76 6.24 10.41 8.56
CA ARG A 76 6.62 11.17 7.37
C ARG A 76 5.77 12.42 7.24
N ASP A 77 6.37 13.45 6.66
CA ASP A 77 5.64 14.59 6.15
C ASP A 77 4.99 14.13 4.83
N VAL A 78 3.68 13.96 4.85
CA VAL A 78 2.88 13.47 3.73
C VAL A 78 1.91 14.56 3.32
N ASP A 79 1.75 14.74 2.02
CA ASP A 79 0.74 15.63 1.45
C ASP A 79 -0.34 14.84 0.70
N ASP A 80 -1.37 15.54 0.22
CA ASP A 80 -2.48 14.93 -0.52
C ASP A 80 -2.04 14.25 -1.84
N ASN A 81 -0.83 14.55 -2.33
CA ASN A 81 -0.29 13.96 -3.55
C ASN A 81 0.54 12.70 -3.28
N THR A 82 0.86 12.42 -2.03
CA THR A 82 1.71 11.29 -1.65
C THR A 82 0.98 9.98 -1.93
N PRO A 83 1.54 9.08 -2.76
CA PRO A 83 0.95 7.76 -2.98
C PRO A 83 0.82 6.99 -1.68
N ILE A 84 -0.24 6.20 -1.54
CA ILE A 84 -0.45 5.30 -0.41
C ILE A 84 -0.59 3.89 -0.95
N SER A 85 0.31 2.99 -0.56
CA SER A 85 0.23 1.57 -0.88
C SER A 85 -0.01 0.77 0.40
N VAL A 86 -0.90 -0.23 0.33
CA VAL A 86 -1.10 -1.17 1.43
C VAL A 86 -0.87 -2.59 0.91
N LEU A 87 0.01 -3.30 1.60
CA LEU A 87 0.23 -4.73 1.43
C LEU A 87 -0.42 -5.46 2.61
N ILE A 88 -1.12 -6.54 2.29
CA ILE A 88 -1.70 -7.46 3.27
C ILE A 88 -1.21 -8.85 2.90
N ASP A 89 -0.58 -9.54 3.85
CA ASP A 89 -0.02 -10.89 3.66
C ASP A 89 0.82 -11.01 2.37
N ASP A 90 1.76 -10.07 2.21
CA ASP A 90 2.67 -9.92 1.08
C ASP A 90 2.00 -9.63 -0.29
N GLN A 91 0.73 -9.20 -0.30
CA GLN A 91 0.00 -8.88 -1.53
C GLN A 91 -0.41 -7.40 -1.59
N HIS A 92 -0.14 -6.75 -2.72
CA HIS A 92 -0.65 -5.40 -3.00
C HIS A 92 -2.18 -5.43 -3.02
N THR A 93 -2.78 -4.71 -2.07
CA THR A 93 -4.21 -4.78 -1.80
C THR A 93 -4.91 -3.45 -1.99
N TYR A 94 -4.21 -2.35 -1.74
CA TYR A 94 -4.74 -1.01 -1.92
C TYR A 94 -3.67 -0.10 -2.50
N LEU A 95 -4.07 0.78 -3.42
CA LEU A 95 -3.23 1.83 -3.96
C LEU A 95 -4.05 3.11 -4.16
N GLN A 96 -3.54 4.21 -3.63
CA GLN A 96 -4.00 5.57 -3.88
C GLN A 96 -2.87 6.39 -4.48
N ILE A 97 -3.17 7.19 -5.50
CA ILE A 97 -2.24 8.14 -6.11
C ILE A 97 -2.97 9.49 -6.24
N GLU A 98 -2.35 10.59 -5.78
CA GLU A 98 -2.93 11.93 -5.88
C GLU A 98 -4.36 12.04 -5.31
N GLY A 99 -4.59 11.42 -4.16
CA GLY A 99 -5.90 11.38 -3.51
C GLY A 99 -6.97 10.56 -4.23
N LYS A 100 -6.62 9.84 -5.31
CA LYS A 100 -7.53 8.97 -6.06
C LYS A 100 -7.22 7.51 -5.78
N GLU A 101 -8.27 6.76 -5.45
CA GLU A 101 -8.19 5.29 -5.36
C GLU A 101 -7.93 4.72 -6.77
N ILE A 102 -6.82 4.02 -6.90
CA ILE A 102 -6.40 3.36 -8.15
C ILE A 102 -6.78 1.88 -8.13
N MET A 103 -6.58 1.23 -6.99
CA MET A 103 -6.87 -0.19 -6.79
C MET A 103 -7.33 -0.40 -5.35
N ASN A 104 -8.38 -1.21 -5.18
CA ASN A 104 -8.86 -1.63 -3.86
C ASN A 104 -9.37 -3.08 -3.91
N ARG A 105 -8.62 -3.97 -3.28
CA ARG A 105 -8.86 -5.41 -3.17
C ARG A 105 -9.09 -5.85 -1.72
N LEU A 106 -9.31 -4.91 -0.80
CA LEU A 106 -9.48 -5.21 0.63
C LEU A 106 -10.62 -6.20 0.88
N GLY A 107 -11.73 -6.08 0.16
CA GLY A 107 -12.82 -7.06 0.20
C GLY A 107 -13.30 -7.36 1.61
N GLY A 108 -13.17 -8.63 2.03
CA GLY A 108 -13.63 -9.14 3.32
C GLY A 108 -12.62 -9.07 4.47
N VAL A 109 -11.51 -8.32 4.32
CA VAL A 109 -10.50 -8.12 5.37
C VAL A 109 -11.13 -7.53 6.64
N ILE A 110 -10.84 -8.14 7.78
CA ILE A 110 -11.10 -7.59 9.11
C ILE A 110 -9.84 -6.82 9.53
N LEU A 111 -9.90 -5.49 9.43
CA LEU A 111 -8.83 -4.65 9.93
C LEU A 111 -8.77 -4.72 11.46
N PRO A 112 -7.57 -4.81 12.05
CA PRO A 112 -7.42 -4.89 13.49
C PRO A 112 -7.94 -3.62 14.16
N ALA A 113 -8.57 -3.77 15.32
CA ALA A 113 -8.88 -2.64 16.17
C ALA A 113 -7.57 -2.02 16.66
N LEU A 114 -7.21 -0.85 16.15
CA LEU A 114 -5.99 -0.16 16.54
C LEU A 114 -6.15 0.36 17.98
N PHE A 115 -5.63 -0.39 18.94
CA PHE A 115 -5.45 0.09 20.30
C PHE A 115 -4.10 0.80 20.37
N ILE A 116 -4.11 2.11 20.09
CA ILE A 116 -2.89 2.90 20.24
C ILE A 116 -2.72 3.18 21.73
N ASP A 117 -1.79 2.47 22.37
CA ASP A 117 -1.32 2.87 23.71
C ASP A 117 -0.64 4.25 23.55
N PRO A 118 -1.14 5.31 24.23
CA PRO A 118 -0.57 6.65 24.15
C PRO A 118 0.93 6.67 24.49
N THR A 119 1.40 5.75 25.33
CA THR A 119 2.82 5.66 25.68
C THR A 119 3.69 5.20 24.51
N THR A 120 3.15 4.39 23.59
CA THR A 120 3.84 3.95 22.36
C THR A 120 4.00 5.11 21.38
N LEU A 121 2.99 5.98 21.26
CA LEU A 121 3.09 7.22 20.49
C LEU A 121 4.14 8.18 21.08
N ILE A 122 4.15 8.34 22.40
CA ILE A 122 5.10 9.24 23.07
C ILE A 122 6.55 8.77 22.84
N LYS A 123 6.82 7.47 22.92
CA LYS A 123 8.16 6.92 22.66
C LYS A 123 8.62 7.15 21.23
N SER A 124 7.74 7.00 20.23
CA SER A 124 8.11 7.22 18.83
C SER A 124 8.39 8.70 18.52
N VAL A 125 7.66 9.63 19.16
CA VAL A 125 7.89 11.08 19.01
C VAL A 125 9.16 11.54 19.74
N LEU A 126 9.49 10.93 20.88
CA LEU A 126 10.66 11.32 21.69
C LEU A 126 11.96 10.62 21.25
N GLY A 127 11.90 9.68 20.31
CA GLY A 127 13.08 8.96 19.80
C GLY A 127 13.73 8.04 20.83
N GLU A 128 13.01 7.67 21.89
CA GLU A 128 13.48 6.73 22.90
C GLU A 128 13.27 5.30 22.39
N LYS A 129 14.36 4.63 22.03
CA LYS A 129 14.39 3.21 21.67
C LYS A 129 14.09 2.29 22.85
#